data_AF-A0A7S0DDC6-F1
#
_entry.id   AF-A0A7S0DDC6-F1
#
_cell.length_a   1.000
_cell.length_b   1.000
_cell.length_c   1.000
_cell.angle_alpha   90.00
_cell.angle_beta   90.00
_cell.angle_gamma   90.00
#
_symmetry.space_group_name_H-M   'P 1'
#
loop_
_entity.id
_entity.type
_entity.pdbx_description
1 polymer ?
#
loop_
_entity_poly.entity_id
_entity_poly.type
_entity_poly.pdbx_seq_one_letter_code
_entity_poly.pdbx_strand_id
1 'polypeptide(L)'
;RMAPSIAIRHQWAIMAFLAVSACAGTLQSALKVSASSLSRQKGHVRSLRGRGIGLRRVSSARKPLGMAPRSRSRFLDRRTDRWTVASSELDYAVIRFKIPGVDEEKLPGYLGAAGLIALIVNHFTSEGDIPTAQVRSEVIGTLMGIGCLAIPSLSSALDAAAGNTERPPPLAGTEQGFALSDDLPETKAVEIAWASASLLINTNAHRLILLRHDGEVMGARGFFPSPCPKADNLLRELSDNLGKYTEVGRKGGACSDRGGMEDLGISPGDGLALRNAQSIVMEPIGSWGSLWAITDAPRALSKSKSRTWLKSMARKLTMTLNEGKESDKDMNSPHTSSHQVSMSPKESTASYVVDGEAEGIITKYRQAFRSLPLAVGFPGLLLLLANRFLSGDTPTEHVTQADLASFPLGTALTLTGLIWSDAVRAREPVPVSLTQDSAYVVNISPEAPPQLARELRWIWDSLSAATRCKSLAVIREDGTALIQAGLARKGGEVKVGPITQRAMETEKGSLIANLQLNSGKMEFAYFPEATQSVLVKPASSKVVMVLGSDTVRGFTQVDQAWVSSLTEKLSVTMSK
;
A
#
# COMPACT_ATOMS: atom_id res chain seq x y z
N ARG A 1 48.73 0.97 -47.90
CA ARG A 1 48.23 1.54 -46.62
C ARG A 1 46.70 1.76 -46.73
N MET A 2 45.91 0.70 -46.74
CA MET A 2 44.45 0.72 -46.67
C MET A 2 44.04 -0.57 -45.96
N ALA A 3 43.90 -0.49 -44.64
CA ALA A 3 43.49 -1.63 -43.81
C ALA A 3 42.87 -1.28 -42.42
N PRO A 4 42.79 -0.02 -41.91
CA PRO A 4 42.17 0.20 -40.61
C PRO A 4 40.66 0.51 -40.66
N SER A 5 40.02 0.71 -41.82
CA SER A 5 38.64 1.23 -41.87
C SER A 5 37.55 0.18 -41.58
N ILE A 6 37.79 -1.11 -41.84
CA ILE A 6 36.79 -2.17 -41.59
C ILE A 6 36.74 -2.57 -40.11
N ALA A 7 37.88 -2.52 -39.41
CA ALA A 7 37.96 -2.86 -37.99
C ALA A 7 37.22 -1.84 -37.09
N ILE A 8 37.21 -0.56 -37.47
CA ILE A 8 36.51 0.50 -36.73
C ILE A 8 35.01 0.54 -37.07
N ARG A 9 34.61 0.16 -38.30
CA ARG A 9 33.20 0.11 -38.74
C ARG A 9 32.34 -0.85 -37.90
N HIS A 10 32.89 -1.98 -37.47
CA HIS A 10 32.16 -2.93 -36.62
C HIS A 10 32.42 -2.76 -35.12
N GLN A 11 33.42 -1.98 -34.70
CA GLN A 11 33.74 -1.83 -33.28
C GLN A 11 32.60 -1.19 -32.49
N TRP A 12 31.86 -0.24 -33.06
CA TRP A 12 30.73 0.38 -32.34
C TRP A 12 29.51 -0.55 -32.27
N ALA A 13 29.21 -1.32 -33.33
CA ALA A 13 28.16 -2.35 -33.32
C ALA A 13 28.51 -3.50 -32.35
N ILE A 14 29.78 -3.90 -32.28
CA ILE A 14 30.29 -4.88 -31.32
C ILE A 14 30.25 -4.30 -29.90
N MET A 15 30.59 -3.03 -29.70
CA MET A 15 30.49 -2.36 -28.39
C MET A 15 29.03 -2.16 -27.96
N ALA A 16 28.10 -1.92 -28.88
CA ALA A 16 26.67 -1.88 -28.61
C ALA A 16 26.13 -3.29 -28.29
N PHE A 17 26.55 -4.32 -29.02
CA PHE A 17 26.21 -5.71 -28.73
C PHE A 17 26.80 -6.20 -27.40
N LEU A 18 28.03 -5.77 -27.08
CA LEU A 18 28.69 -6.02 -25.80
C LEU A 18 28.07 -5.19 -24.68
N ALA A 19 27.60 -3.96 -24.92
CA ALA A 19 26.88 -3.16 -23.94
C ALA A 19 25.49 -3.73 -23.66
N VAL A 20 24.78 -4.22 -24.68
CA VAL A 20 23.50 -4.96 -24.52
C VAL A 20 23.74 -6.29 -23.81
N SER A 21 24.81 -7.02 -24.15
CA SER A 21 25.18 -8.28 -23.46
C SER A 21 25.73 -8.05 -22.06
N ALA A 22 26.39 -6.93 -21.78
CA ALA A 22 26.91 -6.55 -20.46
C ALA A 22 25.81 -5.95 -19.58
N CYS A 23 24.86 -5.21 -20.13
CA CYS A 23 23.61 -4.85 -19.45
C CYS A 23 22.79 -6.11 -19.16
N ALA A 24 22.62 -7.03 -20.11
CA ALA A 24 21.99 -8.32 -19.87
C ALA A 24 22.76 -9.15 -18.83
N GLY A 25 24.10 -9.12 -18.87
CA GLY A 25 25.00 -9.81 -17.95
C GLY A 25 25.01 -9.20 -16.55
N THR A 26 24.94 -7.87 -16.39
CA THR A 26 24.81 -7.18 -15.10
C THR A 26 23.38 -7.30 -14.54
N LEU A 27 22.35 -7.34 -15.39
CA LEU A 27 21.00 -7.73 -15.00
C LEU A 27 20.97 -9.19 -14.53
N GLN A 28 21.68 -10.08 -15.23
CA GLN A 28 21.81 -11.49 -14.86
C GLN A 28 22.71 -11.69 -13.64
N SER A 29 23.62 -10.75 -13.35
CA SER A 29 24.45 -10.69 -12.14
C SER A 29 23.65 -10.18 -10.95
N ALA A 30 22.82 -9.14 -11.14
CA ALA A 30 21.87 -8.66 -10.13
C ALA A 30 20.79 -9.71 -9.83
N LEU A 31 20.31 -10.43 -10.86
CA LEU A 31 19.44 -11.61 -10.71
C LEU A 31 20.19 -12.82 -10.15
N LYS A 32 21.49 -12.99 -10.40
CA LYS A 32 22.32 -14.04 -9.78
C LYS A 32 22.69 -13.74 -8.33
N VAL A 33 22.85 -12.48 -7.92
CA VAL A 33 22.98 -12.12 -6.50
C VAL A 33 21.67 -12.40 -5.76
N SER A 34 20.52 -12.28 -6.45
CA SER A 34 19.22 -12.74 -5.98
C SER A 34 19.08 -14.28 -5.99
N ALA A 35 19.58 -14.98 -7.02
CA ALA A 35 19.49 -16.44 -7.19
C ALA A 35 20.60 -17.26 -6.49
N SER A 36 21.74 -16.66 -6.14
CA SER A 36 22.81 -17.31 -5.36
C SER A 36 22.48 -17.39 -3.87
N SER A 37 21.44 -16.67 -3.43
CA SER A 37 20.77 -16.94 -2.16
C SER A 37 19.88 -18.21 -2.21
N LEU A 38 19.53 -18.68 -3.42
CA LEU A 38 18.68 -19.86 -3.66
C LEU A 38 19.46 -21.15 -4.04
N SER A 39 20.73 -21.08 -4.42
CA SER A 39 21.48 -22.27 -4.90
C SER A 39 22.37 -22.97 -3.85
N ARG A 40 22.47 -22.45 -2.61
CA ARG A 40 23.20 -23.12 -1.52
C ARG A 40 22.38 -24.21 -0.80
N GLN A 41 21.28 -24.68 -1.40
CA GLN A 41 20.37 -25.66 -0.79
C GLN A 41 20.11 -26.93 -1.62
N LYS A 42 20.93 -27.25 -2.62
CA LYS A 42 20.85 -28.55 -3.33
C LYS A 42 22.19 -29.26 -3.36
N GLY A 43 22.46 -29.97 -2.28
CA GLY A 43 23.44 -31.05 -2.23
C GLY A 43 22.86 -32.21 -1.42
N HIS A 44 22.79 -33.38 -2.07
CA HIS A 44 22.58 -34.71 -1.49
C HIS A 44 21.17 -35.14 -1.03
N VAL A 45 20.39 -35.70 -1.96
CA VAL A 45 19.60 -36.91 -1.66
C VAL A 45 19.70 -37.89 -2.84
N ARG A 46 20.40 -39.01 -2.61
CA ARG A 46 20.26 -40.26 -3.36
C ARG A 46 18.86 -40.83 -3.10
N SER A 47 18.20 -41.40 -4.10
CA SER A 47 17.93 -42.86 -4.17
C SER A 47 16.75 -43.24 -5.09
N LEU A 48 16.97 -44.36 -5.79
CA LEU A 48 16.06 -45.49 -6.03
C LEU A 48 14.81 -45.34 -6.93
N ARG A 49 14.98 -45.89 -8.13
CA ARG A 49 14.14 -46.92 -8.80
C ARG A 49 12.83 -47.32 -8.08
N GLY A 50 11.73 -47.30 -8.84
CA GLY A 50 10.55 -48.14 -8.58
C GLY A 50 9.38 -47.89 -9.54
N ARG A 51 9.15 -48.86 -10.44
CA ARG A 51 7.93 -49.24 -11.21
C ARG A 51 6.61 -48.64 -10.67
N GLY A 52 5.58 -48.27 -11.43
CA GLY A 52 5.16 -48.59 -12.79
C GLY A 52 3.62 -48.77 -12.80
N ILE A 53 2.97 -48.31 -13.89
CA ILE A 53 1.64 -48.72 -14.39
C ILE A 53 0.39 -48.13 -13.69
N GLY A 54 -0.52 -47.59 -14.51
CA GLY A 54 -1.97 -47.62 -14.20
C GLY A 54 -2.82 -46.43 -14.65
N LEU A 55 -3.02 -46.25 -15.96
CA LEU A 55 -4.15 -45.46 -16.50
C LEU A 55 -5.48 -46.13 -16.14
N ARG A 56 -6.44 -45.38 -15.58
CA ARG A 56 -7.87 -45.64 -15.80
C ARG A 56 -8.75 -44.42 -15.52
N ARG A 57 -9.51 -44.06 -16.55
CA ARG A 57 -10.66 -43.14 -16.59
C ARG A 57 -11.89 -43.90 -16.09
N VAL A 58 -12.65 -43.38 -15.13
CA VAL A 58 -14.08 -43.73 -14.95
C VAL A 58 -14.86 -42.52 -14.43
N SER A 59 -16.00 -42.35 -15.08
CA SER A 59 -17.08 -41.38 -14.95
C SER A 59 -17.94 -41.51 -13.68
N SER A 60 -18.58 -40.39 -13.34
CA SER A 60 -19.91 -40.22 -12.74
C SER A 60 -20.41 -41.23 -11.68
N ALA A 61 -20.58 -40.75 -10.45
CA ALA A 61 -21.60 -41.27 -9.54
C ALA A 61 -22.16 -40.15 -8.66
N ARG A 62 -23.49 -39.97 -8.74
CA ARG A 62 -24.31 -39.13 -7.85
C ARG A 62 -24.11 -39.57 -6.39
N LYS A 63 -24.07 -38.61 -5.46
CA LYS A 63 -24.25 -38.85 -4.02
C LYS A 63 -25.52 -38.14 -3.50
N PRO A 64 -26.20 -38.72 -2.50
CA PRO A 64 -27.53 -38.32 -2.05
C PRO A 64 -27.50 -37.17 -1.02
N LEU A 65 -28.67 -36.57 -0.81
CA LEU A 65 -28.96 -35.57 0.23
C LEU A 65 -28.53 -36.08 1.62
N GLY A 66 -27.75 -35.26 2.32
CA GLY A 66 -27.46 -35.37 3.75
C GLY A 66 -27.06 -34.00 4.29
N MET A 67 -27.75 -33.56 5.34
CA MET A 67 -27.58 -32.27 6.03
C MET A 67 -26.13 -31.85 6.23
N ALA A 68 -25.78 -30.64 5.77
CA ALA A 68 -24.49 -29.99 6.03
C ALA A 68 -24.65 -28.91 7.11
N PRO A 69 -23.70 -28.78 8.06
CA PRO A 69 -23.73 -27.74 9.08
C PRO A 69 -23.43 -26.36 8.47
N ARG A 70 -24.12 -25.35 8.98
CA ARG A 70 -24.04 -23.95 8.57
C ARG A 70 -22.67 -23.32 8.87
N SER A 71 -22.18 -22.58 7.87
CA SER A 71 -21.48 -21.29 7.99
C SER A 71 -20.06 -21.25 8.60
N ARG A 72 -19.04 -21.53 7.79
CA ARG A 72 -17.68 -20.96 7.92
C ARG A 72 -17.02 -20.82 6.54
N SER A 73 -17.10 -19.63 5.92
CA SER A 73 -16.17 -19.16 4.85
C SER A 73 -16.63 -17.87 4.12
N ARG A 74 -17.55 -17.05 4.68
CA ARG A 74 -18.13 -15.91 3.93
C ARG A 74 -17.44 -14.56 4.14
N PHE A 75 -16.26 -14.51 4.77
CA PHE A 75 -15.65 -13.25 5.24
C PHE A 75 -14.62 -12.64 4.26
N LEU A 76 -14.14 -13.38 3.26
CA LEU A 76 -13.03 -12.93 2.39
C LEU A 76 -13.46 -12.42 1.02
N ASP A 77 -14.75 -12.51 0.66
CA ASP A 77 -15.27 -12.16 -0.68
C ASP A 77 -16.07 -10.84 -0.71
N ARG A 78 -15.92 -9.99 0.31
CA ARG A 78 -16.63 -8.69 0.46
C ARG A 78 -15.71 -7.47 0.26
N ARG A 79 -14.77 -7.54 -0.68
CA ARG A 79 -14.02 -6.34 -1.09
C ARG A 79 -14.91 -5.46 -1.99
N THR A 80 -15.12 -4.23 -1.53
CA THR A 80 -15.24 -2.98 -2.33
C THR A 80 -16.47 -2.61 -3.16
N ASP A 81 -17.48 -3.46 -3.40
CA ASP A 81 -18.58 -3.07 -4.32
C ASP A 81 -19.76 -2.26 -3.72
N ARG A 82 -19.57 -1.55 -2.60
CA ARG A 82 -20.67 -0.83 -1.89
C ARG A 82 -20.49 0.69 -1.78
N TRP A 83 -19.99 1.31 -2.84
CA TRP A 83 -19.96 2.77 -2.99
C TRP A 83 -20.80 3.20 -4.19
N THR A 84 -21.73 4.12 -3.98
CA THR A 84 -22.32 4.90 -5.07
C THR A 84 -21.50 6.17 -5.21
N VAL A 85 -20.71 6.29 -6.29
CA VAL A 85 -20.00 7.53 -6.61
C VAL A 85 -21.03 8.53 -7.13
N ALA A 86 -21.55 9.37 -6.24
CA ALA A 86 -22.50 10.43 -6.59
C ALA A 86 -21.76 11.74 -6.88
N SER A 87 -20.98 11.77 -7.96
CA SER A 87 -20.61 12.97 -8.72
C SER A 87 -19.80 12.57 -9.94
N SER A 88 -20.00 13.29 -11.03
CA SER A 88 -19.36 13.14 -12.33
C SER A 88 -17.86 12.81 -12.21
N GLU A 89 -17.53 11.53 -12.44
CA GLU A 89 -16.18 11.09 -12.74
C GLU A 89 -15.76 11.73 -14.08
N LEU A 90 -15.14 12.91 -13.99
CA LEU A 90 -13.88 13.10 -14.69
C LEU A 90 -12.81 12.52 -13.76
N ASP A 91 -12.83 11.19 -13.68
CA ASP A 91 -11.58 10.47 -13.56
C ASP A 91 -10.80 10.93 -14.79
N TYR A 92 -9.69 11.63 -14.57
CA TYR A 92 -8.67 11.67 -15.60
C TYR A 92 -8.18 10.23 -15.68
N ALA A 93 -8.93 9.40 -16.39
CA ALA A 93 -8.42 8.24 -17.06
C ALA A 93 -7.32 8.82 -17.94
N VAL A 94 -6.10 8.85 -17.40
CA VAL A 94 -4.93 8.60 -18.23
C VAL A 94 -5.35 7.35 -18.99
N ILE A 95 -5.70 7.51 -20.26
CA ILE A 95 -6.23 6.45 -21.10
C ILE A 95 -5.16 5.36 -21.08
N ARG A 96 -5.36 4.35 -20.23
CA ARG A 96 -4.50 3.18 -20.18
C ARG A 96 -4.96 2.33 -21.34
N PHE A 97 -4.23 2.43 -22.45
CA PHE A 97 -4.39 1.52 -23.57
C PHE A 97 -4.00 0.12 -23.09
N LYS A 98 -4.99 -0.60 -22.58
CA LYS A 98 -4.81 -1.96 -22.06
C LYS A 98 -4.70 -2.91 -23.24
N ILE A 99 -3.48 -3.10 -23.74
CA ILE A 99 -3.19 -4.08 -24.79
C ILE A 99 -3.35 -5.47 -24.15
N PRO A 100 -4.28 -6.33 -24.63
CA PRO A 100 -4.48 -7.65 -24.07
C PRO A 100 -3.19 -8.47 -24.11
N GLY A 101 -2.76 -9.01 -22.96
CA GLY A 101 -1.60 -9.89 -22.86
C GLY A 101 -0.23 -9.20 -22.69
N VAL A 102 -0.17 -7.87 -22.60
CA VAL A 102 1.08 -7.12 -22.38
C VAL A 102 1.05 -6.43 -21.01
N ASP A 103 2.08 -6.67 -20.19
CA ASP A 103 2.32 -5.90 -18.98
C ASP A 103 2.65 -4.44 -19.36
N GLU A 104 1.71 -3.50 -19.12
CA GLU A 104 1.88 -2.07 -19.46
C GLU A 104 3.13 -1.46 -18.83
N GLU A 105 3.51 -1.91 -17.63
CA GLU A 105 4.73 -1.46 -16.94
C GLU A 105 6.01 -1.77 -17.74
N LYS A 106 5.98 -2.82 -18.56
CA LYS A 106 7.11 -3.25 -19.39
C LYS A 106 7.05 -2.69 -20.81
N LEU A 107 6.01 -1.92 -21.16
CA LEU A 107 5.81 -1.39 -22.50
C LEU A 107 6.99 -0.55 -23.01
N PRO A 108 7.59 0.37 -22.21
CA PRO A 108 8.79 1.08 -22.64
C PRO A 108 9.95 0.13 -22.94
N GLY A 109 10.10 -0.95 -22.16
CA GLY A 109 11.12 -1.97 -22.38
C GLY A 109 10.92 -2.73 -23.69
N TYR A 110 9.70 -3.15 -24.01
CA TYR A 110 9.40 -3.81 -25.28
C TYR A 110 9.65 -2.89 -26.47
N LEU A 111 9.27 -1.61 -26.37
CA LEU A 111 9.55 -0.61 -27.40
C LEU A 111 11.06 -0.40 -27.58
N GLY A 112 11.81 -0.33 -26.47
CA GLY A 112 13.27 -0.27 -26.46
C GLY A 112 13.91 -1.43 -27.20
N ALA A 113 13.48 -2.66 -26.90
CA ALA A 113 13.98 -3.86 -27.58
C ALA A 113 13.69 -3.83 -29.08
N ALA A 114 12.45 -3.50 -29.48
CA ALA A 114 12.06 -3.43 -30.89
C ALA A 114 12.85 -2.35 -31.65
N GLY A 115 13.04 -1.16 -31.05
CA GLY A 115 13.81 -0.09 -31.65
C GLY A 115 15.30 -0.45 -31.81
N LEU A 116 15.91 -1.07 -30.80
CA LEU A 116 17.30 -1.56 -30.90
C LEU A 116 17.47 -2.61 -31.99
N ILE A 117 16.54 -3.56 -32.12
CA ILE A 117 16.55 -4.55 -33.20
C ILE A 117 16.43 -3.86 -34.55
N ALA A 118 15.53 -2.89 -34.70
CA ALA A 118 15.35 -2.15 -35.94
C ALA A 118 16.63 -1.37 -36.34
N LEU A 119 17.33 -0.76 -35.39
CA LEU A 119 18.60 -0.07 -35.64
C LEU A 119 19.71 -1.05 -36.05
N ILE A 120 19.79 -2.22 -35.40
CA ILE A 120 20.74 -3.27 -35.76
C ILE A 120 20.46 -3.76 -37.19
N VAL A 121 19.20 -4.06 -37.51
CA VAL A 121 18.79 -4.47 -38.86
C VAL A 121 19.16 -3.39 -39.87
N ASN A 122 18.81 -2.13 -39.61
CA ASN A 122 19.13 -1.00 -40.48
C ASN A 122 20.64 -0.90 -40.76
N HIS A 123 21.47 -1.05 -39.73
CA HIS A 123 22.93 -1.01 -39.85
C HIS A 123 23.46 -2.13 -40.75
N PHE A 124 22.92 -3.35 -40.62
CA PHE A 124 23.35 -4.51 -41.42
C PHE A 124 22.78 -4.55 -42.84
N THR A 125 21.61 -3.94 -43.07
CA THR A 125 20.99 -3.85 -44.41
C THR A 125 21.49 -2.66 -45.22
N SER A 126 22.34 -1.80 -44.64
CA SER A 126 22.90 -0.66 -45.34
C SER A 126 24.01 -1.10 -46.29
N GLU A 127 23.78 -0.93 -47.58
CA GLU A 127 24.75 -1.26 -48.63
C GLU A 127 25.68 -0.06 -48.92
N GLY A 128 26.98 -0.33 -49.05
CA GLY A 128 27.98 0.70 -49.40
C GLY A 128 28.57 1.45 -48.19
N ASP A 129 28.99 2.70 -48.41
CA ASP A 129 29.56 3.54 -47.36
C ASP A 129 28.45 4.18 -46.53
N ILE A 130 28.42 3.84 -45.23
CA ILE A 130 27.41 4.31 -44.29
C ILE A 130 27.57 5.84 -44.09
N PRO A 131 26.55 6.65 -44.40
CA PRO A 131 26.60 8.09 -44.19
C PRO A 131 26.80 8.44 -42.71
N THR A 132 27.57 9.49 -42.42
CA THR A 132 27.79 9.95 -41.04
C THR A 132 26.49 10.35 -40.33
N ALA A 133 25.51 10.84 -41.10
CA ALA A 133 24.18 11.18 -40.60
C ALA A 133 23.46 9.94 -40.06
N GLN A 134 23.56 8.80 -40.74
CA GLN A 134 22.96 7.55 -40.31
C GLN A 134 23.58 7.06 -38.99
N VAL A 135 24.91 7.05 -38.91
CA VAL A 135 25.62 6.62 -37.70
C VAL A 135 25.22 7.47 -36.49
N ARG A 136 25.07 8.79 -36.66
CA ARG A 136 24.61 9.68 -35.59
C ARG A 136 23.20 9.32 -35.11
N SER A 137 22.26 9.11 -36.03
CA SER A 137 20.89 8.69 -35.68
C SER A 137 20.87 7.31 -35.01
N GLU A 138 21.66 6.36 -35.49
CA GLU A 138 21.79 5.02 -34.87
C GLU A 138 22.39 5.09 -33.45
N VAL A 139 23.38 5.94 -33.22
CA VAL A 139 23.96 6.19 -31.89
C VAL A 139 22.95 6.79 -30.94
N ILE A 140 22.27 7.86 -31.36
CA ILE A 140 21.25 8.54 -30.55
C ILE A 140 20.10 7.56 -30.24
N GLY A 141 19.62 6.85 -31.26
CA GLY A 141 18.58 5.82 -31.14
C GLY A 141 18.97 4.69 -30.19
N THR A 142 20.21 4.22 -30.25
CA THR A 142 20.70 3.15 -29.38
C THR A 142 20.74 3.58 -27.92
N LEU A 143 21.22 4.80 -27.64
CA LEU A 143 21.23 5.34 -26.28
C LEU A 143 19.81 5.47 -25.70
N MET A 144 18.85 5.96 -26.50
CA MET A 144 17.45 6.03 -26.08
C MET A 144 16.83 4.64 -25.92
N GLY A 145 17.18 3.69 -26.79
CA GLY A 145 16.73 2.30 -26.70
C GLY A 145 17.18 1.60 -25.42
N ILE A 146 18.45 1.80 -25.03
CA ILE A 146 18.98 1.32 -23.74
C ILE A 146 18.25 2.01 -22.57
N GLY A 147 17.99 3.31 -22.67
CA GLY A 147 17.18 4.04 -21.69
C GLY A 147 15.79 3.42 -21.52
N CYS A 148 15.09 3.15 -22.61
CA CYS A 148 13.79 2.49 -22.64
C CYS A 148 13.80 1.10 -21.97
N LEU A 149 14.85 0.31 -22.19
CA LEU A 149 15.03 -0.99 -21.53
C LEU A 149 15.22 -0.87 -20.01
N ALA A 150 15.85 0.21 -19.54
CA ALA A 150 16.08 0.43 -18.11
C ALA A 150 14.82 0.93 -17.36
N ILE A 151 13.86 1.58 -18.05
CA ILE A 151 12.67 2.19 -17.43
C ILE A 151 11.90 1.26 -16.49
N PRO A 152 11.53 0.01 -16.86
CA PRO A 152 10.71 -0.83 -15.97
C PRO A 152 11.42 -1.14 -14.65
N SER A 153 12.72 -1.44 -14.72
CA SER A 153 13.53 -1.69 -13.52
C SER A 153 13.67 -0.43 -12.65
N LEU A 154 13.90 0.72 -13.28
CA LEU A 154 14.02 2.00 -12.57
C LEU A 154 12.69 2.41 -11.92
N SER A 155 11.57 2.20 -12.61
CA SER A 155 10.22 2.44 -12.07
C SER A 155 9.99 1.63 -10.81
N SER A 156 10.20 0.32 -10.88
CA SER A 156 10.00 -0.59 -9.76
C SER A 156 10.89 -0.22 -8.56
N ALA A 157 12.15 0.17 -8.82
CA ALA A 157 13.08 0.60 -7.79
C ALA A 157 12.68 1.95 -7.16
N LEU A 158 12.18 2.90 -7.96
CA LEU A 158 11.68 4.19 -7.47
C LEU A 158 10.41 4.05 -6.65
N ASP A 159 9.52 3.13 -7.02
CA ASP A 159 8.28 2.86 -6.28
C ASP A 159 8.56 2.09 -4.99
N ALA A 160 9.51 1.15 -5.00
CA ALA A 160 10.01 0.49 -3.79
C ALA A 160 10.67 1.50 -2.83
N ALA A 161 11.55 2.36 -3.35
CA ALA A 161 12.17 3.44 -2.59
C ALA A 161 11.14 4.40 -1.98
N ALA A 162 10.03 4.63 -2.68
CA ALA A 162 8.94 5.50 -2.24
C ALA A 162 8.00 4.86 -1.21
N GLY A 163 8.09 3.55 -0.97
CA GLY A 163 7.05 2.79 -0.27
C GLY A 163 5.68 2.86 -0.97
N ASN A 164 5.66 3.15 -2.27
CA ASN A 164 4.45 3.27 -3.07
C ASN A 164 3.94 1.93 -3.59
N THR A 165 4.55 0.82 -3.16
CA THR A 165 4.14 -0.52 -3.52
C THR A 165 2.65 -0.70 -3.25
N GLU A 166 1.91 -1.07 -4.31
CA GLU A 166 0.63 -1.74 -4.15
C GLU A 166 0.81 -2.93 -3.21
N ARG A 167 -0.29 -3.38 -2.58
CA ARG A 167 -0.21 -4.47 -1.61
C ARG A 167 0.50 -5.66 -2.28
N PRO A 168 1.66 -6.09 -1.75
CA PRO A 168 2.38 -7.20 -2.35
C PRO A 168 1.50 -8.45 -2.29
N PRO A 169 1.47 -9.26 -3.36
CA PRO A 169 0.82 -10.55 -3.27
C PRO A 169 1.55 -11.42 -2.23
N PRO A 170 0.83 -12.32 -1.53
CA PRO A 170 1.47 -13.29 -0.66
C PRO A 170 2.54 -14.08 -1.43
N LEU A 171 3.68 -14.32 -0.78
CA LEU A 171 4.78 -15.05 -1.40
C LEU A 171 4.35 -16.49 -1.76
N ALA A 172 4.84 -17.01 -2.88
CA ALA A 172 4.63 -18.40 -3.25
C ALA A 172 5.16 -19.34 -2.15
N GLY A 173 4.38 -20.38 -1.79
CA GLY A 173 4.70 -21.28 -0.69
C GLY A 173 4.32 -20.74 0.70
N THR A 174 3.42 -19.77 0.78
CA THR A 174 2.78 -19.35 2.04
C THR A 174 1.33 -19.83 2.13
N GLU A 175 0.88 -20.11 3.35
CA GLU A 175 -0.46 -20.55 3.69
C GLU A 175 -1.09 -19.59 4.70
N GLN A 176 -2.42 -19.46 4.67
CA GLN A 176 -3.13 -18.64 5.65
C GLN A 176 -3.21 -19.38 7.00
N GLY A 177 -2.66 -18.75 8.04
CA GLY A 177 -2.76 -19.18 9.42
C GLY A 177 -3.62 -18.21 10.24
N PHE A 178 -4.41 -18.77 11.15
CA PHE A 178 -5.12 -18.01 12.17
C PHE A 178 -5.20 -18.84 13.46
N ALA A 179 -4.75 -18.26 14.56
CA ALA A 179 -4.81 -18.85 15.88
C ALA A 179 -4.98 -17.76 16.94
N LEU A 180 -5.75 -18.07 17.97
CA LEU A 180 -5.92 -17.26 19.19
C LEU A 180 -5.74 -18.20 20.38
N SER A 181 -5.11 -17.72 21.44
CA SER A 181 -4.95 -18.50 22.67
C SER A 181 -6.31 -18.72 23.34
N ASP A 182 -6.52 -19.94 23.85
CA ASP A 182 -7.71 -20.32 24.61
C ASP A 182 -7.76 -19.65 26.00
N ASP A 183 -6.65 -19.05 26.45
CA ASP A 183 -6.57 -18.31 27.72
C ASP A 183 -7.24 -16.92 27.64
N LEU A 184 -7.66 -16.51 26.44
CA LEU A 184 -8.34 -15.23 26.24
C LEU A 184 -9.85 -15.35 26.50
N PRO A 185 -10.43 -14.48 27.34
CA PRO A 185 -11.87 -14.31 27.41
C PRO A 185 -12.46 -14.06 26.03
N GLU A 186 -13.64 -14.63 25.75
CA GLU A 186 -14.29 -14.55 24.43
C GLU A 186 -14.42 -13.11 23.93
N THR A 187 -14.76 -12.16 24.82
CA THR A 187 -14.87 -10.74 24.48
C THR A 187 -13.56 -10.16 23.95
N LYS A 188 -12.43 -10.49 24.59
CA LYS A 188 -11.08 -10.06 24.17
C LYS A 188 -10.64 -10.77 22.89
N ALA A 189 -10.95 -12.07 22.76
CA ALA A 189 -10.64 -12.85 21.57
C ALA A 189 -11.34 -12.30 20.32
N VAL A 190 -12.63 -11.93 20.43
CA VAL A 190 -13.38 -11.30 19.33
C VAL A 190 -12.78 -9.95 18.92
N GLU A 191 -12.36 -9.14 19.89
CA GLU A 191 -11.72 -7.84 19.63
C GLU A 191 -10.37 -8.00 18.92
N ILE A 192 -9.53 -8.94 19.36
CA ILE A 192 -8.26 -9.27 18.69
C ILE A 192 -8.50 -9.83 17.28
N ALA A 193 -9.50 -10.70 17.12
CA ALA A 193 -9.87 -11.26 15.82
C ALA A 193 -10.30 -10.18 14.83
N TRP A 194 -11.10 -9.21 15.27
CA TRP A 194 -11.53 -8.07 14.46
C TRP A 194 -10.35 -7.14 14.15
N ALA A 195 -9.57 -6.74 15.16
CA ALA A 195 -8.43 -5.84 15.01
C ALA A 195 -7.40 -6.40 14.01
N SER A 196 -7.07 -7.69 14.14
CA SER A 196 -6.16 -8.37 13.22
C SER A 196 -6.73 -8.50 11.81
N ALA A 197 -8.03 -8.75 11.66
CA ALA A 197 -8.68 -8.75 10.34
C ALA A 197 -8.60 -7.38 9.67
N SER A 198 -9.02 -6.33 10.37
CA SER A 198 -9.10 -4.97 9.83
C SER A 198 -7.72 -4.45 9.45
N LEU A 199 -6.69 -4.71 10.26
CA LEU A 199 -5.32 -4.35 9.94
C LEU A 199 -4.80 -5.11 8.71
N LEU A 200 -5.03 -6.43 8.61
CA LEU A 200 -4.62 -7.19 7.42
C LEU A 200 -5.38 -6.78 6.16
N ILE A 201 -6.61 -6.29 6.25
CA ILE A 201 -7.40 -5.86 5.08
C ILE A 201 -6.93 -4.48 4.61
N ASN A 202 -6.72 -3.55 5.54
CA ASN A 202 -6.53 -2.13 5.26
C ASN A 202 -5.07 -1.67 5.28
N THR A 203 -4.12 -2.56 5.61
CA THR A 203 -2.68 -2.31 5.53
C THR A 203 -2.00 -3.31 4.60
N ASN A 204 -0.72 -3.08 4.32
CA ASN A 204 0.13 -3.99 3.55
C ASN A 204 0.81 -5.06 4.41
N ALA A 205 0.36 -5.25 5.66
CA ALA A 205 0.86 -6.33 6.51
C ALA A 205 0.50 -7.70 5.91
N HIS A 206 1.44 -8.64 5.95
CA HIS A 206 1.22 -10.03 5.55
C HIS A 206 0.80 -10.88 6.73
N ARG A 207 1.30 -10.54 7.92
CA ARG A 207 1.03 -11.26 9.16
C ARG A 207 1.00 -10.29 10.34
N LEU A 208 0.11 -10.58 11.28
CA LEU A 208 -0.05 -9.87 12.54
C LEU A 208 0.13 -10.84 13.69
N ILE A 209 0.89 -10.41 14.69
CA ILE A 209 1.19 -11.21 15.87
C ILE A 209 0.97 -10.33 17.10
N LEU A 210 0.26 -10.86 18.10
CA LEU A 210 0.15 -10.26 19.42
C LEU A 210 1.02 -11.05 20.39
N LEU A 211 2.11 -10.43 20.85
CA LEU A 211 3.08 -11.01 21.77
C LEU A 211 2.89 -10.39 23.16
N ARG A 212 2.62 -11.22 24.17
CA ARG A 212 2.50 -10.81 25.58
C ARG A 212 3.90 -10.67 26.19
N HIS A 213 4.03 -9.85 27.24
CA HIS A 213 5.36 -9.57 27.84
C HIS A 213 6.06 -10.78 28.48
N ASP A 214 5.34 -11.86 28.78
CA ASP A 214 5.91 -13.13 29.24
C ASP A 214 6.44 -14.01 28.12
N GLY A 215 6.33 -13.57 26.86
CA GLY A 215 6.83 -14.28 25.68
C GLY A 215 5.81 -15.17 25.00
N GLU A 216 4.59 -15.24 25.53
CA GLU A 216 3.52 -16.01 24.90
C GLU A 216 2.84 -15.24 23.77
N VAL A 217 2.64 -15.91 22.65
CA VAL A 217 1.88 -15.37 21.52
C VAL A 217 0.40 -15.68 21.72
N MET A 218 -0.36 -14.62 21.96
CA MET A 218 -1.79 -14.69 22.28
C MET A 218 -2.66 -14.74 21.02
N GLY A 219 -2.13 -14.30 19.89
CA GLY A 219 -2.85 -14.30 18.63
C GLY A 219 -1.93 -14.13 17.43
N ALA A 220 -2.20 -14.89 16.38
CA ALA A 220 -1.46 -14.86 15.14
C ALA A 220 -2.43 -14.95 13.96
N ARG A 221 -2.29 -14.07 12.97
CA ARG A 221 -3.12 -14.08 11.77
C ARG A 221 -2.33 -13.63 10.56
N GLY A 222 -2.49 -14.31 9.42
CA GLY A 222 -1.94 -13.88 8.14
C GLY A 222 -1.31 -15.01 7.35
N PHE A 223 -0.31 -14.68 6.53
CA PHE A 223 0.38 -15.65 5.68
C PHE A 223 1.68 -16.11 6.35
N PHE A 224 1.82 -17.44 6.51
CA PHE A 224 2.99 -18.10 7.09
C PHE A 224 3.63 -19.06 6.08
N PRO A 225 4.93 -19.38 6.18
CA PRO A 225 5.57 -20.38 5.35
C PRO A 225 4.87 -21.75 5.41
N SER A 226 4.71 -22.40 4.26
CA SER A 226 4.15 -23.76 4.15
C SER A 226 5.21 -24.82 4.54
N PRO A 227 4.82 -25.90 5.26
CA PRO A 227 3.47 -26.15 5.79
C PRO A 227 3.18 -25.27 7.01
N CYS A 228 2.01 -24.62 7.05
CA CYS A 228 1.61 -23.85 8.22
C CYS A 228 1.16 -24.80 9.33
N PRO A 229 1.69 -24.68 10.56
CA PRO A 229 1.21 -25.46 11.70
C PRO A 229 -0.28 -25.24 11.97
N LYS A 230 -0.93 -26.25 12.59
CA LYS A 230 -2.29 -26.09 13.16
C LYS A 230 -2.28 -25.04 14.28
N ALA A 231 -3.43 -24.47 14.60
CA ALA A 231 -3.57 -23.33 15.51
C ALA A 231 -2.76 -23.45 16.83
N ASP A 232 -2.91 -24.54 17.56
CA ASP A 232 -2.23 -24.72 18.86
C ASP A 232 -0.70 -24.80 18.71
N ASN A 233 -0.23 -25.50 17.68
CA ASN A 233 1.20 -25.59 17.38
C ASN A 233 1.75 -24.28 16.82
N LEU A 234 0.92 -23.50 16.10
CA LEU A 234 1.30 -22.21 15.54
C LEU A 234 1.65 -21.23 16.67
N LEU A 235 0.79 -21.10 17.68
CA LEU A 235 1.06 -20.19 18.81
C LEU A 235 2.29 -20.62 19.59
N ARG A 236 2.45 -21.93 19.84
CA ARG A 236 3.62 -22.47 20.54
C ARG A 236 4.92 -22.20 19.80
N GLU A 237 4.99 -22.55 18.51
CA GLU A 237 6.19 -22.31 17.69
C GLU A 237 6.49 -20.81 17.54
N LEU A 238 5.47 -19.96 17.46
CA LEU A 238 5.66 -18.51 17.44
C LEU A 238 6.18 -17.98 18.79
N SER A 239 5.69 -18.52 19.91
CA SER A 239 6.15 -18.14 21.26
C SER A 239 7.62 -18.53 21.48
N ASP A 240 8.00 -19.75 21.06
CA ASP A 240 9.40 -20.22 21.13
C ASP A 240 10.36 -19.32 20.32
N ASN A 241 9.90 -18.84 19.16
CA ASN A 241 10.72 -18.00 18.27
C ASN A 241 10.74 -16.52 18.68
N LEU A 242 9.62 -15.97 19.16
CA LEU A 242 9.46 -14.54 19.42
C LEU A 242 9.61 -14.14 20.88
N GLY A 243 9.52 -15.07 21.83
CA GLY A 243 9.59 -14.78 23.27
C GLY A 243 10.89 -14.07 23.69
N LYS A 244 11.99 -14.33 22.97
CA LYS A 244 13.28 -13.63 23.19
C LYS A 244 13.31 -12.17 22.74
N TYR A 245 12.35 -11.73 21.92
CA TYR A 245 12.24 -10.36 21.42
C TYR A 245 11.20 -9.51 22.16
N THR A 246 10.69 -9.98 23.30
CA THR A 246 9.68 -9.28 24.12
C THR A 246 10.11 -7.87 24.52
N GLU A 247 11.38 -7.68 24.90
CA GLU A 247 11.91 -6.36 25.28
C GLU A 247 11.99 -5.40 24.08
N VAL A 248 12.27 -5.93 22.87
CA VAL A 248 12.23 -5.15 21.63
C VAL A 248 10.79 -4.71 21.33
N GLY A 249 9.83 -5.64 21.44
CA GLY A 249 8.41 -5.34 21.30
C GLY A 249 7.89 -4.33 22.34
N ARG A 250 8.43 -4.35 23.57
CA ARG A 250 8.07 -3.41 24.64
C ARG A 250 8.52 -1.98 24.35
N LYS A 251 9.71 -1.80 23.77
CA LYS A 251 10.17 -0.49 23.29
C LYS A 251 9.34 0.00 22.11
N GLY A 252 8.89 -0.93 21.27
CA GLY A 252 8.25 -0.62 20.00
C GLY A 252 9.26 -0.11 18.98
N GLY A 253 8.85 -0.07 17.72
CA GLY A 253 9.70 0.45 16.66
C GLY A 253 9.22 0.05 15.28
N ALA A 254 9.83 0.63 14.26
CA ALA A 254 9.48 0.38 12.87
C ALA A 254 10.73 0.30 12.00
N CYS A 255 10.85 -0.80 11.27
CA CYS A 255 11.87 -1.02 10.27
C CYS A 255 11.27 -1.11 8.86
N SER A 256 11.99 -0.51 7.92
CA SER A 256 11.60 -0.43 6.52
C SER A 256 12.28 -1.50 5.66
N ASP A 257 13.34 -2.12 6.15
CA ASP A 257 14.10 -3.15 5.45
C ASP A 257 14.73 -4.14 6.43
N ARG A 258 15.39 -5.16 5.86
CA ARG A 258 16.06 -6.23 6.59
C ARG A 258 17.25 -5.73 7.42
N GLY A 259 17.96 -4.70 6.96
CA GLY A 259 19.07 -4.11 7.71
C GLY A 259 18.58 -3.45 9.00
N GLY A 260 17.50 -2.68 8.91
CA GLY A 260 16.87 -2.07 10.07
C GLY A 260 16.35 -3.09 11.10
N MET A 261 15.89 -4.27 10.67
CA MET A 261 15.57 -5.35 11.60
C MET A 261 16.78 -5.76 12.45
N GLU A 262 17.96 -5.89 11.84
CA GLU A 262 19.19 -6.26 12.53
C GLU A 262 19.62 -5.15 13.51
N ASP A 263 19.44 -3.87 13.12
CA ASP A 263 19.69 -2.70 13.99
C ASP A 263 18.75 -2.66 15.22
N LEU A 264 17.50 -3.09 15.06
CA LEU A 264 16.55 -3.29 16.15
C LEU A 264 16.85 -4.52 17.02
N GLY A 265 17.87 -5.31 16.67
CA GLY A 265 18.25 -6.55 17.34
C GLY A 265 17.35 -7.73 17.01
N ILE A 266 16.58 -7.67 15.91
CA ILE A 266 15.72 -8.75 15.42
C ILE A 266 16.46 -9.48 14.29
N SER A 267 16.75 -10.77 14.48
CA SER A 267 17.38 -11.57 13.43
C SER A 267 16.38 -11.89 12.32
N PRO A 268 16.55 -11.38 11.08
CA PRO A 268 15.64 -11.71 10.00
C PRO A 268 15.86 -13.16 9.55
N GLY A 269 14.77 -13.89 9.32
CA GLY A 269 14.83 -15.32 9.01
C GLY A 269 14.61 -16.22 10.22
N ASP A 270 14.57 -15.66 11.43
CA ASP A 270 14.51 -16.40 12.69
C ASP A 270 13.10 -16.89 13.00
N GLY A 271 12.89 -18.19 12.81
CA GLY A 271 11.61 -18.85 13.07
C GLY A 271 10.53 -18.59 12.02
N LEU A 272 9.32 -19.08 12.33
CA LEU A 272 8.20 -19.10 11.38
C LEU A 272 7.69 -17.68 11.05
N ALA A 273 7.67 -16.77 12.03
CA ALA A 273 7.22 -15.39 11.86
C ALA A 273 8.15 -14.56 10.98
N LEU A 274 9.46 -14.73 11.11
CA LEU A 274 10.45 -13.82 10.52
C LEU A 274 11.15 -14.39 9.29
N ARG A 275 10.86 -15.65 8.90
CA ARG A 275 11.53 -16.37 7.79
C ARG A 275 11.74 -15.53 6.53
N ASN A 276 10.68 -14.83 6.09
CA ASN A 276 10.67 -14.00 4.89
C ASN A 276 10.43 -12.51 5.21
N ALA A 277 10.53 -12.13 6.48
CA ALA A 277 10.27 -10.76 6.89
C ALA A 277 11.29 -9.80 6.27
N GLN A 278 10.77 -8.76 5.62
CA GLN A 278 11.55 -7.68 5.03
C GLN A 278 11.33 -6.37 5.77
N SER A 279 10.18 -6.18 6.41
CA SER A 279 9.89 -4.99 7.20
C SER A 279 8.89 -5.30 8.29
N ILE A 280 8.97 -4.56 9.40
CA ILE A 280 8.20 -4.81 10.62
C ILE A 280 7.82 -3.46 11.25
N VAL A 281 6.61 -3.40 11.81
CA VAL A 281 6.19 -2.36 12.74
C VAL A 281 5.72 -3.02 14.02
N MET A 282 6.24 -2.58 15.16
CA MET A 282 5.90 -3.05 16.49
C MET A 282 5.34 -1.90 17.30
N GLU A 283 4.09 -2.04 17.74
CA GLU A 283 3.41 -1.06 18.58
C GLU A 283 3.17 -1.66 19.97
N PRO A 284 3.64 -1.02 21.05
CA PRO A 284 3.40 -1.52 22.40
C PRO A 284 1.92 -1.40 22.78
N ILE A 285 1.41 -2.42 23.48
CA ILE A 285 0.04 -2.49 24.01
C ILE A 285 0.10 -2.31 25.52
N GLY A 286 0.35 -1.08 25.97
CA GLY A 286 0.48 -0.72 27.39
C GLY A 286 1.41 -1.67 28.16
N SER A 287 0.95 -2.18 29.30
CA SER A 287 1.64 -3.18 30.12
C SER A 287 1.26 -4.63 29.78
N TRP A 288 0.50 -4.85 28.71
CA TRP A 288 0.02 -6.17 28.33
C TRP A 288 1.00 -6.87 27.38
N GLY A 289 1.49 -6.18 26.35
CA GLY A 289 2.34 -6.80 25.34
C GLY A 289 2.64 -5.87 24.18
N SER A 290 2.75 -6.43 22.97
CA SER A 290 3.07 -5.71 21.74
C SER A 290 2.32 -6.28 20.54
N LEU A 291 1.93 -5.40 19.61
CA LEU A 291 1.34 -5.72 18.32
C LEU A 291 2.40 -5.64 17.24
N TRP A 292 2.63 -6.73 16.53
CA TRP A 292 3.62 -6.84 15.47
C TRP A 292 2.92 -6.96 14.12
N ALA A 293 3.24 -6.04 13.21
CA ALA A 293 2.85 -6.10 11.80
C ALA A 293 4.08 -6.38 10.95
N ILE A 294 4.10 -7.54 10.31
CA ILE A 294 5.26 -8.02 9.54
C ILE A 294 4.86 -8.16 8.07
N THR A 295 5.78 -7.81 7.19
CA THR A 295 5.62 -7.89 5.73
C THR A 295 6.81 -8.56 5.06
N ASP A 296 6.52 -9.23 3.95
CA ASP A 296 7.51 -9.95 3.12
C ASP A 296 8.06 -9.06 2.00
N ALA A 297 7.63 -7.80 1.97
CA ALA A 297 8.12 -6.78 1.06
C ALA A 297 8.74 -5.61 1.85
N PRO A 298 9.89 -5.09 1.39
CA PRO A 298 10.52 -3.93 2.02
C PRO A 298 9.61 -2.70 1.88
N ARG A 299 9.66 -1.80 2.88
CA ARG A 299 8.97 -0.50 2.91
C ARG A 299 7.45 -0.57 2.75
N ALA A 300 6.82 -1.75 2.85
CA ALA A 300 5.39 -1.87 2.65
C ALA A 300 4.57 -1.19 3.78
N LEU A 301 5.16 -1.04 4.97
CA LEU A 301 4.59 -0.36 6.14
C LEU A 301 5.25 1.01 6.44
N SER A 302 5.99 1.59 5.47
CA SER A 302 6.64 2.90 5.67
C SER A 302 5.67 4.07 5.64
N LYS A 303 4.49 3.90 5.02
CA LYS A 303 3.47 4.95 4.94
C LYS A 303 3.02 5.37 6.34
N SER A 304 3.20 6.66 6.66
CA SER A 304 2.80 7.27 7.94
C SER A 304 1.38 6.86 8.35
N LYS A 305 0.44 6.89 7.40
CA LYS A 305 -0.96 6.49 7.62
C LYS A 305 -1.13 5.08 8.17
N SER A 306 -0.40 4.09 7.64
CA SER A 306 -0.47 2.70 8.11
C SER A 306 0.08 2.57 9.53
N ARG A 307 1.16 3.31 9.86
CA ARG A 307 1.73 3.37 11.21
C ARG A 307 0.76 4.04 12.19
N THR A 308 0.11 5.13 11.80
CA THR A 308 -0.91 5.79 12.63
C THR A 308 -2.09 4.86 12.93
N TRP A 309 -2.57 4.09 11.95
CA TRP A 309 -3.61 3.09 12.17
C TRP A 309 -3.16 1.94 13.08
N LEU A 310 -1.93 1.45 12.94
CA LEU A 310 -1.35 0.46 13.85
C LEU A 310 -1.28 0.99 15.29
N LYS A 311 -0.75 2.20 15.49
CA LYS A 311 -0.67 2.87 16.80
C LYS A 311 -2.07 3.07 17.41
N SER A 312 -3.05 3.47 16.60
CA SER A 312 -4.42 3.64 17.08
C SER A 312 -5.08 2.31 17.47
N MET A 313 -4.82 1.25 16.69
CA MET A 313 -5.32 -0.08 17.03
C MET A 313 -4.64 -0.65 18.29
N ALA A 314 -3.33 -0.45 18.46
CA ALA A 314 -2.62 -0.84 19.67
C ALA A 314 -3.17 -0.10 20.90
N ARG A 315 -3.49 1.20 20.77
CA ARG A 315 -4.17 1.97 21.82
C ARG A 315 -5.55 1.40 22.16
N LYS A 316 -6.33 1.01 21.15
CA LYS A 316 -7.63 0.34 21.34
C LYS A 316 -7.48 -0.95 22.15
N LEU A 317 -6.56 -1.81 21.71
CA LEU A 317 -6.28 -3.08 22.39
C LEU A 317 -5.78 -2.85 23.81
N THR A 318 -5.03 -1.78 24.05
CA THR A 318 -4.60 -1.40 25.42
C THR A 318 -5.79 -1.14 26.32
N MET A 319 -6.80 -0.38 25.83
CA MET A 319 -8.03 -0.12 26.58
C MET A 319 -8.79 -1.42 26.87
N THR A 320 -9.00 -2.28 25.86
CA THR A 320 -9.78 -3.51 26.00
C THR A 320 -9.08 -4.60 26.85
N LEU A 321 -7.76 -4.74 26.72
CA LEU A 321 -7.03 -5.85 27.35
C LEU A 321 -6.71 -5.57 28.82
N ASN A 322 -6.54 -4.29 29.20
CA ASN A 322 -6.26 -3.88 30.57
C ASN A 322 -7.50 -3.69 31.46
N GLU A 323 -8.71 -3.76 30.88
CA GLU A 323 -10.03 -3.54 31.53
C GLU A 323 -10.40 -4.49 32.71
N GLY A 324 -9.44 -5.21 33.30
CA GLY A 324 -9.63 -6.05 34.49
C GLY A 324 -8.51 -5.96 35.53
N LYS A 325 -7.54 -5.04 35.39
CA LYS A 325 -6.45 -4.84 36.38
C LYS A 325 -6.65 -3.59 37.26
N GLU A 326 -7.63 -2.74 36.97
CA GLU A 326 -7.84 -1.43 37.63
C GLU A 326 -8.96 -1.42 38.69
N SER A 327 -9.64 -2.55 38.94
CA SER A 327 -10.80 -2.60 39.85
C SER A 327 -10.47 -2.75 41.33
N ASP A 328 -9.22 -2.53 41.78
CA ASP A 328 -8.83 -2.81 43.17
C ASP A 328 -8.09 -1.67 43.91
N LYS A 329 -8.01 -0.45 43.35
CA LYS A 329 -7.33 0.67 44.04
C LYS A 329 -8.03 2.02 44.13
N ASP A 330 -9.06 2.32 43.34
CA ASP A 330 -9.61 3.68 43.28
C ASP A 330 -11.08 3.78 43.74
N MET A 331 -11.45 3.06 44.80
CA MET A 331 -12.76 3.18 45.48
C MET A 331 -12.65 3.89 46.83
N ASN A 332 -11.89 5.01 46.91
CA ASN A 332 -12.03 5.96 48.01
C ASN A 332 -11.44 7.35 47.70
N SER A 333 -12.18 8.19 46.97
CA SER A 333 -12.18 9.64 47.20
C SER A 333 -13.31 10.34 46.42
N PRO A 334 -14.11 11.24 47.04
CA PRO A 334 -15.23 11.90 46.39
C PRO A 334 -14.86 13.21 45.68
N HIS A 335 -15.32 13.31 44.43
CA HIS A 335 -15.78 14.46 43.62
C HIS A 335 -15.04 15.82 43.54
N THR A 336 -15.27 16.44 42.37
CA THR A 336 -15.23 17.88 41.99
C THR A 336 -13.89 18.55 41.68
N SER A 337 -13.61 18.76 40.39
CA SER A 337 -13.43 20.12 39.83
C SER A 337 -13.32 20.09 38.29
N SER A 338 -14.00 21.03 37.66
CA SER A 338 -13.83 21.47 36.28
C SER A 338 -12.36 21.69 35.91
N HIS A 339 -11.82 20.87 35.01
CA HIS A 339 -10.56 21.17 34.34
C HIS A 339 -10.72 21.05 32.83
N GLN A 340 -10.55 22.19 32.16
CA GLN A 340 -10.11 22.25 30.77
C GLN A 340 -8.81 21.46 30.65
N VAL A 341 -8.90 20.22 30.19
CA VAL A 341 -7.72 19.44 29.83
C VAL A 341 -7.28 19.91 28.45
N SER A 342 -6.39 20.90 28.44
CA SER A 342 -5.41 21.09 27.38
C SER A 342 -4.66 19.76 27.21
N MET A 343 -5.04 18.97 26.21
CA MET A 343 -4.33 17.75 25.83
C MET A 343 -3.03 18.14 25.12
N SER A 344 -1.98 18.39 25.90
CA SER A 344 -0.63 18.03 25.44
C SER A 344 -0.45 16.53 25.72
N PRO A 345 -0.07 15.71 24.73
CA PRO A 345 0.18 14.30 24.98
C PRO A 345 1.50 14.20 25.76
N LYS A 346 1.41 13.95 27.07
CA LYS A 346 2.54 13.38 27.83
C LYS A 346 2.70 11.94 27.36
N GLU A 347 3.41 11.77 26.26
CA GLU A 347 3.90 10.48 25.80
C GLU A 347 4.82 9.89 26.89
N SER A 348 4.43 8.72 27.39
CA SER A 348 5.37 7.80 28.04
C SER A 348 6.49 7.52 27.04
N THR A 349 7.60 8.22 27.21
CA THR A 349 8.78 8.23 26.36
C THR A 349 9.59 6.95 26.60
N ALA A 350 9.03 5.80 26.26
CA ALA A 350 9.86 4.72 25.75
C ALA A 350 10.33 5.18 24.36
N SER A 351 11.64 5.17 24.13
CA SER A 351 12.24 5.63 22.88
C SER A 351 11.74 4.76 21.72
N TYR A 352 10.69 5.18 21.04
CA TYR A 352 10.17 4.51 19.85
C TYR A 352 11.24 4.56 18.77
N VAL A 353 11.83 3.41 18.45
CA VAL A 353 12.96 3.34 17.53
C VAL A 353 12.43 3.25 16.11
N VAL A 354 12.60 4.31 15.34
CA VAL A 354 12.41 4.28 13.88
C VAL A 354 13.78 4.18 13.29
N ASP A 355 14.03 3.14 12.51
CA ASP A 355 15.28 3.06 11.77
C ASP A 355 15.40 4.28 10.87
N GLY A 356 16.54 4.96 10.96
CA GLY A 356 16.93 5.92 9.93
C GLY A 356 16.96 5.15 8.63
N GLU A 357 16.14 5.54 7.66
CA GLU A 357 16.10 4.87 6.37
C GLU A 357 17.53 4.76 5.85
N ALA A 358 18.08 3.55 5.75
CA ALA A 358 19.36 3.36 5.08
C ALA A 358 19.21 3.97 3.69
N GLU A 359 19.86 5.12 3.47
CA GLU A 359 19.69 5.91 2.26
C GLU A 359 20.39 5.20 1.11
N GLY A 360 19.68 4.27 0.48
CA GLY A 360 20.09 3.75 -0.81
C GLY A 360 20.30 4.91 -1.79
N ILE A 361 21.22 4.75 -2.73
CA ILE A 361 21.52 5.78 -3.74
C ILE A 361 20.23 6.26 -4.46
N ILE A 362 19.27 5.35 -4.64
CA ILE A 362 17.97 5.65 -5.27
C ILE A 362 17.08 6.54 -4.40
N THR A 363 17.05 6.36 -3.07
CA THR A 363 16.25 7.23 -2.18
C THR A 363 16.86 8.62 -2.11
N LYS A 364 18.20 8.70 -1.99
CA LYS A 364 18.94 9.96 -1.92
C LYS A 364 18.82 10.80 -3.21
N TYR A 365 18.97 10.17 -4.37
CA TYR A 365 18.91 10.85 -5.68
C TYR A 365 17.59 10.63 -6.41
N ARG A 366 16.50 10.36 -5.67
CA ARG A 366 15.19 9.99 -6.23
C ARG A 366 14.69 10.97 -7.29
N GLN A 367 14.84 12.27 -7.05
CA GLN A 367 14.41 13.30 -7.99
C GLN A 367 15.24 13.27 -9.28
N ALA A 368 16.55 13.03 -9.19
CA ALA A 368 17.43 12.91 -10.36
C ALA A 368 17.11 11.64 -11.17
N PHE A 369 16.87 10.51 -10.51
CA PHE A 369 16.43 9.28 -11.20
C PHE A 369 15.06 9.44 -11.86
N ARG A 370 14.17 10.25 -11.27
CA ARG A 370 12.86 10.56 -11.87
C ARG A 370 12.94 11.45 -13.11
N SER A 371 13.88 12.38 -13.14
CA SER A 371 14.07 13.24 -14.31
C SER A 371 14.88 12.58 -15.43
N LEU A 372 15.54 11.45 -15.17
CA LEU A 372 16.42 10.76 -16.12
C LEU A 372 15.74 10.42 -17.47
N PRO A 373 14.51 9.88 -17.52
CA PRO A 373 13.85 9.61 -18.81
C PRO A 373 13.62 10.91 -19.61
N LEU A 374 13.27 12.00 -18.93
CA LEU A 374 13.08 13.31 -19.58
C LEU A 374 14.42 13.88 -20.07
N ALA A 375 15.46 13.77 -19.24
CA ALA A 375 16.81 14.27 -19.51
C ALA A 375 17.52 13.49 -20.63
N VAL A 376 17.11 12.26 -20.92
CA VAL A 376 17.61 11.49 -22.08
C VAL A 376 16.69 11.67 -23.29
N GLY A 377 15.37 11.55 -23.11
CA GLY A 377 14.40 11.58 -24.19
C GLY A 377 14.33 12.93 -24.92
N PHE A 378 14.19 14.04 -24.19
CA PHE A 378 14.01 15.36 -24.81
C PHE A 378 15.28 15.83 -25.55
N PRO A 379 16.49 15.77 -24.97
CA PRO A 379 17.72 16.04 -25.70
C PRO A 379 17.97 15.06 -26.86
N GLY A 380 17.62 13.78 -26.71
CA GLY A 380 17.74 12.81 -27.79
C GLY A 380 16.90 13.17 -29.03
N LEU A 381 15.65 13.60 -28.83
CA LEU A 381 14.80 14.10 -29.90
C LEU A 381 15.37 15.38 -30.55
N LEU A 382 15.89 16.31 -29.75
CA LEU A 382 16.54 17.52 -30.28
C LEU A 382 17.78 17.18 -31.10
N LEU A 383 18.58 16.20 -30.67
CA LEU A 383 19.75 15.74 -31.40
C LEU A 383 19.38 15.05 -32.72
N LEU A 384 18.28 14.30 -32.78
CA LEU A 384 17.77 13.77 -34.05
C LEU A 384 17.35 14.89 -35.00
N LEU A 385 16.62 15.90 -34.51
CA LEU A 385 16.22 17.06 -35.31
C LEU A 385 17.42 17.88 -35.78
N ALA A 386 18.40 18.10 -34.90
CA ALA A 386 19.65 18.76 -35.26
C ALA A 386 20.44 17.96 -36.28
N ASN A 387 20.52 16.63 -36.13
CA ASN A 387 21.15 15.75 -37.11
C ASN A 387 20.46 15.88 -38.48
N ARG A 388 19.11 15.91 -38.50
CA ARG A 388 18.33 16.08 -39.72
C ARG A 388 18.57 17.44 -40.38
N PHE A 389 18.59 18.51 -39.59
CA PHE A 389 18.77 19.87 -40.08
C PHE A 389 20.20 20.13 -40.59
N LEU A 390 21.20 19.68 -39.84
CA LEU A 390 22.61 19.90 -40.15
C LEU A 390 23.15 19.01 -41.27
N SER A 391 22.49 17.88 -41.56
CA SER A 391 22.96 16.98 -42.62
C SER A 391 22.76 17.57 -44.01
N GLY A 392 21.85 18.53 -44.22
CA GLY A 392 21.72 19.35 -45.44
C GLY A 392 21.37 18.62 -46.75
N ASP A 393 21.59 17.32 -46.81
CA ASP A 393 21.42 16.45 -47.97
C ASP A 393 20.01 15.87 -48.06
N THR A 394 19.60 15.49 -49.27
CA THR A 394 18.38 14.71 -49.46
C THR A 394 18.48 13.41 -48.66
N PRO A 395 17.54 13.14 -47.75
CA PRO A 395 17.67 12.04 -46.82
C PRO A 395 17.64 10.71 -47.56
N THR A 396 18.67 9.88 -47.37
CA THR A 396 18.65 8.50 -47.87
C THR A 396 17.63 7.66 -47.11
N GLU A 397 17.25 6.54 -47.71
CA GLU A 397 16.27 5.62 -47.12
C GLU A 397 16.74 5.11 -45.74
N HIS A 398 17.99 4.67 -45.62
CA HIS A 398 18.56 4.15 -44.36
C HIS A 398 18.71 5.20 -43.25
N VAL A 399 18.92 6.49 -43.60
CA VAL A 399 18.90 7.59 -42.62
C VAL A 399 17.47 7.79 -42.10
N THR A 400 16.48 7.78 -42.99
CA THR A 400 15.07 7.94 -42.59
C THR A 400 14.56 6.75 -41.79
N GLN A 401 15.00 5.53 -42.12
CA GLN A 401 14.70 4.32 -41.34
C GLN A 401 15.34 4.38 -39.93
N ALA A 402 16.59 4.85 -39.80
CA ALA A 402 17.23 5.08 -38.50
C ALA A 402 16.49 6.14 -37.66
N ASP A 403 16.09 7.26 -38.27
CA ASP A 403 15.31 8.31 -37.62
C ASP A 403 13.94 7.77 -37.16
N LEU A 404 13.26 6.99 -38.00
CA LEU A 404 11.96 6.37 -37.72
C LEU A 404 12.04 5.34 -36.59
N ALA A 405 13.13 4.58 -36.49
CA ALA A 405 13.36 3.66 -35.39
C ALA A 405 13.68 4.40 -34.07
N SER A 406 14.32 5.57 -34.15
CA SER A 406 14.80 6.33 -32.99
C SER A 406 13.75 7.28 -32.40
N PHE A 407 12.90 7.88 -33.24
CA PHE A 407 11.92 8.87 -32.83
C PHE A 407 10.88 8.35 -31.80
N PRO A 408 10.30 7.14 -31.95
CA PRO A 408 9.40 6.56 -30.95
C PRO A 408 10.08 6.34 -29.59
N LEU A 409 11.36 5.98 -29.58
CA LEU A 409 12.14 5.77 -28.36
C LEU A 409 12.29 7.08 -27.57
N GLY A 410 12.70 8.16 -28.25
CA GLY A 410 12.82 9.49 -27.63
C GLY A 410 11.47 10.03 -27.13
N THR A 411 10.40 9.79 -27.89
CA THR A 411 9.03 10.17 -27.51
C THR A 411 8.59 9.42 -26.26
N ALA A 412 8.79 8.10 -26.20
CA ALA A 412 8.41 7.28 -25.05
C ALA A 412 9.17 7.69 -23.78
N LEU A 413 10.49 7.96 -23.88
CA LEU A 413 11.29 8.45 -22.75
C LEU A 413 10.83 9.83 -22.26
N THR A 414 10.54 10.75 -23.19
CA THR A 414 10.05 12.09 -22.86
C THR A 414 8.70 12.01 -22.15
N LEU A 415 7.75 11.23 -22.69
CA LEU A 415 6.44 11.02 -22.05
C LEU A 415 6.57 10.35 -20.68
N THR A 416 7.41 9.32 -20.57
CA THR A 416 7.69 8.65 -19.28
C THR A 416 8.23 9.65 -18.26
N GLY A 417 9.19 10.48 -18.66
CA GLY A 417 9.78 11.51 -17.80
C GLY A 417 8.78 12.58 -17.37
N LEU A 418 7.86 12.99 -18.27
CA LEU A 418 6.77 13.90 -17.94
C LEU A 418 5.78 13.26 -16.95
N ILE A 419 5.40 12.00 -17.14
CA ILE A 419 4.52 11.26 -16.20
C ILE A 419 5.19 11.14 -14.81
N TRP A 420 6.51 10.95 -14.77
CA TRP A 420 7.26 10.85 -13.53
C TRP A 420 7.53 12.21 -12.86
N SER A 421 7.48 13.30 -13.63
CA SER A 421 7.66 14.64 -13.11
C SER A 421 6.51 15.02 -12.17
N ASP A 422 6.83 15.69 -11.08
CA ASP A 422 5.86 16.13 -10.08
C ASP A 422 4.83 17.14 -10.65
N ALA A 423 5.04 17.62 -11.88
CA ALA A 423 4.10 18.48 -12.60
C ALA A 423 2.81 17.75 -13.02
N VAL A 424 2.85 16.44 -13.24
CA VAL A 424 1.70 15.62 -13.67
C VAL A 424 1.03 14.91 -12.48
N ARG A 425 1.69 14.82 -11.33
CA ARG A 425 1.06 14.30 -10.11
C ARG A 425 0.02 15.30 -9.61
N ALA A 426 -1.17 14.80 -9.27
CA ALA A 426 -2.22 15.59 -8.64
C ALA A 426 -1.63 16.34 -7.44
N ARG A 427 -1.56 17.67 -7.53
CA ARG A 427 -1.12 18.52 -6.41
C ARG A 427 -1.93 18.14 -5.19
N GLU A 428 -1.27 17.98 -4.05
CA GLU A 428 -1.99 17.73 -2.81
C GLU A 428 -3.06 18.83 -2.65
N PRO A 429 -4.32 18.45 -2.43
CA PRO A 429 -5.39 19.43 -2.41
C PRO A 429 -5.12 20.40 -1.27
N VAL A 430 -5.14 21.69 -1.60
CA VAL A 430 -4.81 22.79 -0.68
C VAL A 430 -5.88 22.81 0.42
N PRO A 431 -5.50 22.68 1.71
CA PRO A 431 -6.45 22.71 2.80
C PRO A 431 -7.07 24.10 2.92
N VAL A 432 -8.39 24.13 3.07
CA VAL A 432 -9.13 25.37 3.31
C VAL A 432 -9.29 25.57 4.82
N SER A 433 -8.98 26.78 5.30
CA SER A 433 -9.15 27.12 6.72
C SER A 433 -10.62 27.05 7.14
N LEU A 434 -10.96 26.06 7.97
CA LEU A 434 -12.34 25.85 8.45
C LEU A 434 -12.70 26.70 9.69
N THR A 435 -11.78 27.49 10.24
CA THR A 435 -11.86 28.08 11.59
C THR A 435 -12.81 29.27 11.73
N GLN A 436 -13.13 29.99 10.65
CA GLN A 436 -13.84 31.27 10.74
C GLN A 436 -15.26 31.14 11.33
N ASP A 437 -16.00 30.07 10.98
CA ASP A 437 -17.39 29.83 11.43
C ASP A 437 -17.59 28.52 12.20
N SER A 438 -16.50 27.91 12.68
CA SER A 438 -16.55 26.63 13.37
C SER A 438 -16.19 26.71 14.84
N ALA A 439 -16.69 25.75 15.60
CA ALA A 439 -16.26 25.47 16.97
C ALA A 439 -15.77 24.02 17.03
N TYR A 440 -14.70 23.78 17.79
CA TYR A 440 -14.28 22.41 18.08
C TYR A 440 -15.22 21.82 19.14
N VAL A 441 -15.94 20.77 18.78
CA VAL A 441 -16.93 20.12 19.63
C VAL A 441 -16.59 18.63 19.71
N VAL A 442 -16.75 18.04 20.90
CA VAL A 442 -16.82 16.57 21.06
C VAL A 442 -18.04 16.32 21.94
N ASN A 443 -19.20 16.21 21.31
CA ASN A 443 -20.46 15.97 21.98
C ASN A 443 -20.88 14.53 21.72
N ILE A 444 -20.95 13.73 22.79
CA ILE A 444 -21.44 12.35 22.74
C ILE A 444 -22.80 12.35 23.41
N SER A 445 -23.78 11.67 22.81
CA SER A 445 -25.13 11.60 23.38
C SER A 445 -25.09 11.05 24.81
N PRO A 446 -25.76 11.70 25.78
CA PRO A 446 -25.84 11.19 27.15
C PRO A 446 -26.58 9.85 27.24
N GLU A 447 -27.37 9.51 26.22
CA GLU A 447 -28.09 8.23 26.12
C GLU A 447 -27.18 7.07 25.66
N ALA A 448 -25.95 7.36 25.21
CA ALA A 448 -25.03 6.35 24.75
C ALA A 448 -24.43 5.56 25.93
N PRO A 449 -24.46 4.22 25.92
CA PRO A 449 -23.78 3.41 26.92
C PRO A 449 -22.29 3.77 27.05
N PRO A 450 -21.67 3.66 28.24
CA PRO A 450 -20.27 4.05 28.46
C PRO A 450 -19.27 3.33 27.53
N GLN A 451 -19.54 2.06 27.21
CA GLN A 451 -18.72 1.29 26.27
C GLN A 451 -18.80 1.85 24.85
N LEU A 452 -20.01 2.20 24.40
CA LEU A 452 -20.22 2.82 23.10
C LEU A 452 -19.59 4.21 23.02
N ALA A 453 -19.70 5.01 24.08
CA ALA A 453 -19.08 6.34 24.14
C ALA A 453 -17.55 6.26 24.00
N ARG A 454 -16.92 5.27 24.65
CA ARG A 454 -15.46 5.03 24.51
C ARG A 454 -15.09 4.58 23.10
N GLU A 455 -15.88 3.70 22.49
CA GLU A 455 -15.66 3.27 21.10
C GLU A 455 -15.82 4.42 20.10
N LEU A 456 -16.87 5.24 20.23
CA LEU A 456 -17.08 6.42 19.38
C LEU A 456 -15.95 7.44 19.52
N ARG A 457 -15.46 7.66 20.74
CA ARG A 457 -14.31 8.54 20.99
C ARG A 457 -13.03 8.00 20.34
N TRP A 458 -12.76 6.70 20.50
CA TRP A 458 -11.63 6.06 19.83
C TRP A 458 -11.73 6.13 18.29
N ILE A 459 -12.92 5.95 17.73
CA ILE A 459 -13.17 6.10 16.29
C ILE A 459 -12.80 7.51 15.83
N TRP A 460 -13.26 8.55 16.54
CA TRP A 460 -12.92 9.94 16.25
C TRP A 460 -11.42 10.21 16.31
N ASP A 461 -10.77 9.80 17.40
CA ASP A 461 -9.33 10.02 17.60
C ASP A 461 -8.52 9.30 16.51
N SER A 462 -8.95 8.11 16.10
CA SER A 462 -8.31 7.33 15.02
C SER A 462 -8.47 8.02 13.66
N LEU A 463 -9.68 8.46 13.33
CA LEU A 463 -9.99 9.06 12.04
C LEU A 463 -9.33 10.44 11.90
N SER A 464 -9.38 11.28 12.93
CA SER A 464 -8.76 12.60 12.92
C SER A 464 -7.23 12.54 12.84
N ALA A 465 -6.61 11.50 13.42
CA ALA A 465 -5.16 11.30 13.36
C ALA A 465 -4.70 10.66 12.05
N ALA A 466 -5.43 9.67 11.53
CA ALA A 466 -4.97 8.85 10.40
C ALA A 466 -5.51 9.31 9.03
N THR A 467 -6.49 10.22 9.00
CA THR A 467 -7.16 10.67 7.77
C THR A 467 -7.21 12.21 7.72
N ARG A 468 -7.70 12.78 6.62
CA ARG A 468 -7.97 14.24 6.51
C ARG A 468 -9.31 14.65 7.13
N CYS A 469 -9.92 13.79 7.94
CA CYS A 469 -11.17 14.07 8.62
C CYS A 469 -11.01 15.21 9.63
N LYS A 470 -11.80 16.27 9.49
CA LYS A 470 -11.88 17.41 10.42
C LYS A 470 -13.19 17.46 11.19
N SER A 471 -14.20 16.74 10.73
CA SER A 471 -15.54 16.72 11.33
C SER A 471 -16.14 15.33 11.20
N LEU A 472 -16.77 14.83 12.26
CA LEU A 472 -17.46 13.53 12.31
C LEU A 472 -18.84 13.73 12.91
N ALA A 473 -19.85 13.12 12.29
CA ALA A 473 -21.17 12.94 12.86
C ALA A 473 -21.59 11.49 12.72
N VAL A 474 -22.06 10.86 13.79
CA VAL A 474 -22.75 9.57 13.73
C VAL A 474 -24.19 9.82 14.13
N ILE A 475 -25.12 9.47 13.23
CA ILE A 475 -26.53 9.84 13.31
C ILE A 475 -27.37 8.57 13.30
N ARG A 476 -28.42 8.55 14.12
CA ARG A 476 -29.47 7.52 14.08
C ARG A 476 -30.58 7.92 13.11
N GLU A 477 -31.39 6.95 12.73
CA GLU A 477 -32.57 7.12 11.87
C GLU A 477 -33.59 8.13 12.43
N ASP A 478 -33.70 8.22 13.76
CA ASP A 478 -34.55 9.20 14.47
C ASP A 478 -34.03 10.65 14.40
N GLY A 479 -32.89 10.88 13.74
CA GLY A 479 -32.26 12.19 13.65
C GLY A 479 -31.35 12.54 14.83
N THR A 480 -31.24 11.66 15.85
CA THR A 480 -30.37 11.91 17.01
C THR A 480 -28.89 11.68 16.67
N ALA A 481 -28.04 12.63 17.07
CA ALA A 481 -26.59 12.49 16.92
C ALA A 481 -26.02 11.71 18.11
N LEU A 482 -25.44 10.54 17.82
CA LEU A 482 -24.71 9.73 18.80
C LEU A 482 -23.36 10.37 19.18
N ILE A 483 -22.67 10.92 18.18
CA ILE A 483 -21.48 11.74 18.37
C ILE A 483 -21.42 12.82 17.31
N GLN A 484 -21.05 14.03 17.73
CA GLN A 484 -20.61 15.12 16.86
C GLN A 484 -19.22 15.55 17.35
N ALA A 485 -18.19 15.28 16.54
CA ALA A 485 -16.80 15.49 16.92
C ALA A 485 -16.03 16.28 15.86
N GLY A 486 -15.07 17.11 16.30
CA GLY A 486 -14.23 17.93 15.45
C GLY A 486 -14.78 19.34 15.22
N LEU A 487 -14.51 19.90 14.06
CA LEU A 487 -15.00 21.23 13.70
C LEU A 487 -16.48 21.14 13.28
N ALA A 488 -17.36 21.77 14.05
CA ALA A 488 -18.78 21.87 13.75
C ALA A 488 -19.18 23.33 13.53
N ARG A 489 -20.25 23.58 12.78
CA ARG A 489 -20.82 24.93 12.67
C ARG A 489 -21.40 25.35 14.03
N LYS A 490 -21.19 26.60 14.45
CA LYS A 490 -21.79 27.15 15.68
C LYS A 490 -23.31 27.05 15.61
N GLY A 491 -23.94 26.33 16.56
CA GLY A 491 -25.39 26.11 16.59
C GLY A 491 -25.94 25.15 15.53
N GLY A 492 -25.06 24.44 14.80
CA GLY A 492 -25.46 23.47 13.79
C GLY A 492 -25.98 22.18 14.42
N GLU A 493 -27.31 22.03 14.49
CA GLU A 493 -27.95 20.77 14.86
C GLU A 493 -27.82 19.75 13.73
N VAL A 494 -27.39 18.55 14.08
CA VAL A 494 -27.21 17.44 13.15
C VAL A 494 -28.57 16.92 12.70
N LYS A 495 -28.80 16.82 11.39
CA LYS A 495 -30.04 16.34 10.81
C LYS A 495 -29.76 15.30 9.74
N VAL A 496 -30.65 14.33 9.60
CA VAL A 496 -30.64 13.38 8.49
C VAL A 496 -31.28 14.06 7.28
N GLY A 497 -30.56 14.11 6.16
CA GLY A 497 -31.14 14.54 4.89
C GLY A 497 -31.28 13.41 3.87
N PRO A 498 -31.72 13.73 2.65
CA PRO A 498 -32.03 12.73 1.63
C PRO A 498 -30.86 11.84 1.21
N ILE A 499 -29.62 12.37 1.17
CA ILE A 499 -28.43 11.59 0.80
C ILE A 499 -28.13 10.56 1.89
N THR A 500 -28.18 11.00 3.14
CA THR A 500 -27.95 10.17 4.32
C THR A 500 -29.03 9.09 4.46
N GLN A 501 -30.30 9.46 4.26
CA GLN A 501 -31.43 8.52 4.28
C GLN A 501 -31.30 7.46 3.19
N ARG A 502 -31.03 7.88 1.94
CA ARG A 502 -30.81 6.94 0.82
C ARG A 502 -29.62 6.01 1.07
N ALA A 503 -28.56 6.53 1.68
CA ALA A 503 -27.39 5.72 2.04
C ALA A 503 -27.78 4.63 3.06
N MET A 504 -28.59 4.95 4.06
CA MET A 504 -29.12 3.98 5.03
C MET A 504 -30.02 2.93 4.37
N GLU A 505 -30.96 3.35 3.52
CA GLU A 505 -31.90 2.45 2.81
C GLU A 505 -31.18 1.48 1.86
N THR A 506 -30.16 1.96 1.16
CA THR A 506 -29.40 1.15 0.18
C THR A 506 -28.24 0.39 0.80
N GLU A 507 -27.91 0.66 2.07
CA GLU A 507 -26.67 0.26 2.75
C GLU A 507 -25.39 0.56 1.95
N LYS A 508 -25.44 1.53 1.02
CA LYS A 508 -24.31 1.92 0.17
C LYS A 508 -23.75 3.24 0.66
N GLY A 509 -22.42 3.30 0.75
CA GLY A 509 -21.74 4.54 1.08
C GLY A 509 -21.74 5.50 -0.11
N SER A 510 -21.66 6.80 0.16
CA SER A 510 -21.57 7.85 -0.84
C SER A 510 -20.38 8.75 -0.52
N LEU A 511 -19.50 8.98 -1.50
CA LEU A 511 -18.41 9.95 -1.41
C LEU A 511 -18.74 11.17 -2.27
N ILE A 512 -18.84 12.32 -1.63
CA ILE A 512 -18.95 13.62 -2.27
C ILE A 512 -17.56 14.22 -2.32
N ALA A 513 -16.90 14.09 -3.47
CA ALA A 513 -15.53 14.52 -3.69
C ALA A 513 -15.36 16.04 -3.62
N ASN A 514 -16.35 16.79 -4.09
CA ASN A 514 -16.40 18.25 -4.00
C ASN A 514 -17.80 18.69 -3.53
N LEU A 515 -17.90 19.04 -2.25
CA LEU A 515 -19.14 19.46 -1.62
C LEU A 515 -19.63 20.81 -2.16
N GLN A 516 -18.72 21.72 -2.53
CA GLN A 516 -19.06 23.07 -2.98
C GLN A 516 -19.80 23.06 -4.32
N LEU A 517 -19.61 22.02 -5.13
CA LEU A 517 -20.31 21.81 -6.41
C LEU A 517 -21.55 20.92 -6.30
N ASN A 518 -21.84 20.39 -5.10
CA ASN A 518 -22.92 19.43 -4.91
C ASN A 518 -24.23 20.15 -4.54
N SER A 519 -25.31 19.87 -5.26
CA SER A 519 -26.64 20.44 -4.99
C SER A 519 -27.20 20.06 -3.60
N GLY A 520 -26.72 18.97 -3.01
CA GLY A 520 -27.05 18.51 -1.66
C GLY A 520 -26.21 19.12 -0.54
N LYS A 521 -25.39 20.15 -0.79
CA LYS A 521 -24.53 20.79 0.24
C LYS A 521 -25.30 21.19 1.51
N MET A 522 -26.54 21.65 1.35
CA MET A 522 -27.38 22.12 2.46
C MET A 522 -27.69 21.04 3.50
N GLU A 523 -27.66 19.77 3.13
CA GLU A 523 -27.85 18.64 4.05
C GLU A 523 -26.74 18.59 5.13
N PHE A 524 -25.54 19.02 4.79
CA PHE A 524 -24.36 18.96 5.66
C PHE A 524 -24.07 20.30 6.35
N ALA A 525 -25.08 21.17 6.48
CA ALA A 525 -24.94 22.51 7.06
C ALA A 525 -24.57 22.53 8.56
N TYR A 526 -24.54 21.37 9.22
CA TYR A 526 -23.99 21.19 10.58
C TYR A 526 -22.46 21.11 10.61
N PHE A 527 -21.81 20.87 9.47
CA PHE A 527 -20.37 21.05 9.30
C PHE A 527 -20.02 22.50 8.91
N PRO A 528 -18.75 22.91 9.05
CA PRO A 528 -18.30 24.23 8.63
C PRO A 528 -18.62 24.46 7.14
N GLU A 529 -19.04 25.67 6.77
CA GLU A 529 -19.48 25.97 5.40
C GLU A 529 -18.39 25.74 4.35
N ALA A 530 -17.13 25.93 4.75
CA ALA A 530 -15.94 25.70 3.94
C ALA A 530 -15.54 24.21 3.80
N THR A 531 -16.33 23.27 4.29
CA THR A 531 -16.09 21.82 4.11
C THR A 531 -16.03 21.49 2.61
N GLN A 532 -14.97 20.78 2.20
CA GLN A 532 -14.68 20.55 0.78
C GLN A 532 -15.10 19.17 0.29
N SER A 533 -15.10 18.16 1.16
CA SER A 533 -15.54 16.81 0.79
C SER A 533 -16.24 16.12 1.96
N VAL A 534 -17.22 15.27 1.64
CA VAL A 534 -18.00 14.53 2.64
C VAL A 534 -18.04 13.05 2.28
N LEU A 535 -17.80 12.18 3.26
CA LEU A 535 -17.96 10.73 3.14
C LEU A 535 -19.12 10.27 4.01
N VAL A 536 -20.14 9.68 3.41
CA VAL A 536 -21.31 9.09 4.07
C VAL A 536 -21.19 7.58 4.02
N LYS A 537 -21.20 6.91 5.16
CA LYS A 537 -21.16 5.44 5.26
C LYS A 537 -22.21 4.94 6.26
N PRO A 538 -23.25 4.21 5.82
CA PRO A 538 -24.15 3.54 6.74
C PRO A 538 -23.43 2.43 7.50
N ALA A 539 -23.66 2.36 8.81
CA ALA A 539 -23.29 1.21 9.65
C ALA A 539 -24.40 0.14 9.64
N SER A 540 -25.66 0.58 9.59
CA SER A 540 -26.84 -0.26 9.42
C SER A 540 -27.93 0.57 8.74
N SER A 541 -29.12 -0.01 8.53
CA SER A 541 -30.30 0.76 8.10
C SER A 541 -30.72 1.84 9.11
N LYS A 542 -30.25 1.78 10.36
CA LYS A 542 -30.64 2.69 11.44
C LYS A 542 -29.58 3.71 11.83
N VAL A 543 -28.33 3.54 11.36
CA VAL A 543 -27.19 4.34 11.82
C VAL A 543 -26.27 4.63 10.65
N VAL A 544 -25.85 5.89 10.55
CA VAL A 544 -24.96 6.39 9.51
C VAL A 544 -23.83 7.22 10.10
N MET A 545 -22.65 7.05 9.52
CA MET A 545 -21.47 7.82 9.84
C MET A 545 -21.18 8.80 8.69
N VAL A 546 -21.01 10.07 9.03
CA VAL A 546 -20.74 11.16 8.09
C VAL A 546 -19.43 11.83 8.50
N LEU A 547 -18.52 12.00 7.54
CA LEU A 547 -17.18 12.57 7.76
C LEU A 547 -16.98 13.78 6.85
N GLY A 548 -16.48 14.88 7.39
CA GLY A 548 -16.12 16.10 6.67
C GLY A 548 -14.61 16.31 6.61
N SER A 549 -14.13 16.81 5.47
CA SER A 549 -12.72 17.15 5.22
C SER A 549 -12.59 18.58 4.68
N ASP A 550 -11.45 19.21 4.98
CA ASP A 550 -11.04 20.55 4.56
C ASP A 550 -10.44 20.60 3.14
N THR A 551 -10.32 19.44 2.48
CA THR A 551 -9.72 19.30 1.15
C THR A 551 -10.66 18.62 0.15
N VAL A 552 -10.64 19.08 -1.10
CA VAL A 552 -11.38 18.43 -2.21
C VAL A 552 -10.76 17.06 -2.46
N ARG A 553 -11.60 16.03 -2.64
CA ARG A 553 -11.18 14.62 -2.74
C ARG A 553 -10.32 14.16 -1.54
N GLY A 554 -10.62 14.67 -0.34
CA GLY A 554 -9.81 14.42 0.86
C GLY A 554 -9.77 12.97 1.35
N PHE A 555 -10.73 12.14 0.95
CA PHE A 555 -10.84 10.73 1.35
C PHE A 555 -10.36 9.78 0.24
N THR A 556 -9.31 9.02 0.54
CA THR A 556 -8.74 7.99 -0.34
C THR A 556 -9.51 6.67 -0.27
N GLN A 557 -9.25 5.74 -1.20
CA GLN A 557 -9.81 4.38 -1.12
C GLN A 557 -9.41 3.65 0.18
N VAL A 558 -8.21 3.91 0.70
CA VAL A 558 -7.76 3.37 1.99
C VAL A 558 -8.61 3.94 3.14
N ASP A 559 -8.98 5.22 3.10
CA ASP A 559 -9.90 5.81 4.10
C ASP A 559 -11.26 5.15 4.05
N GLN A 560 -11.80 4.96 2.85
CA GLN A 560 -13.08 4.31 2.62
C GLN A 560 -13.09 2.86 3.17
N ALA A 561 -11.99 2.12 2.99
CA ALA A 561 -11.86 0.76 3.50
C ALA A 561 -11.80 0.71 5.05
N TRP A 562 -11.04 1.63 5.65
CA TRP A 562 -11.00 1.80 7.10
C TRP A 562 -12.36 2.19 7.67
N VAL A 563 -13.01 3.19 7.08
CA VAL A 563 -14.36 3.64 7.46
C VAL A 563 -15.36 2.50 7.36
N SER A 564 -15.29 1.67 6.32
CA SER A 564 -16.15 0.49 6.20
C SER A 564 -15.94 -0.51 7.35
N SER A 565 -14.68 -0.78 7.71
CA SER A 565 -14.34 -1.68 8.82
C SER A 565 -14.81 -1.15 10.17
N LEU A 566 -14.75 0.17 10.37
CA LEU A 566 -15.23 0.84 11.57
C LEU A 566 -16.75 0.83 11.66
N THR A 567 -17.45 1.09 10.56
CA THR A 567 -18.93 1.02 10.53
C THR A 567 -19.45 -0.39 10.74
N GLU A 568 -18.74 -1.41 10.26
CA GLU A 568 -19.08 -2.82 10.52
C GLU A 568 -18.86 -3.18 12.00
N LYS A 569 -17.81 -2.65 12.63
CA LYS A 569 -17.65 -2.78 14.08
C LYS A 569 -18.78 -2.09 14.84
N LEU A 570 -19.07 -0.85 14.46
CA LEU A 570 -20.09 -0.03 15.11
C LEU A 570 -21.45 -0.70 15.06
N SER A 571 -21.82 -1.33 13.95
CA SER A 571 -23.10 -2.03 13.83
C SER A 571 -23.19 -3.23 14.77
N VAL A 572 -22.09 -3.97 14.96
CA VAL A 572 -22.02 -5.07 15.94
C VAL A 572 -22.12 -4.52 17.37
N THR A 573 -21.40 -3.45 17.70
CA THR A 573 -21.42 -2.84 19.03
C THR A 573 -22.81 -2.32 19.39
N MET A 574 -23.57 -1.79 18.44
CA MET A 574 -24.92 -1.28 18.64
C MET A 574 -26.00 -2.37 18.67
N SER A 575 -25.70 -3.55 18.14
CA SER A 575 -26.62 -4.69 18.16
C SER A 575 -26.63 -5.45 19.49
N LYS A 576 -25.60 -5.22 20.32
CA LYS A 576 -25.49 -5.71 21.69
C LYS A 576 -26.10 -4.70 22.64
#